data_AF-A0A2N8KX48-F1
#
_entry.id   AF-A0A2N8KX48-F1
#
_cell.length_a   1.000
_cell.length_b   1.000
_cell.length_c   1.000
_cell.angle_alpha   90.00
_cell.angle_beta   90.00
_cell.angle_gamma   90.00
#
_symmetry.space_group_name_H-M   'P 1'
#
loop_
_entity.id
_entity.type
_entity.pdbx_description
1 polymer ?
#
loop_
_entity_poly.entity_id
_entity_poly.type
_entity_poly.pdbx_seq_one_letter_code
_entity_poly.pdbx_strand_id
1 'polypeptide(L)'
;MRHPRHLVLALIAALIGSNAWWAYQAIDAGITRSYAEISAAETRQALAQTRALVRTMAKGSYTRQALIEAARQPVPESEPFEKEGFVWIGQLGLKFDAAGTFLRLNEEADERLP
;
A
#
# COMPACT_ATOMS: atom_id res chain seq x y z
N MET A 1 -40.68 -7.66 47.70
CA MET A 1 -39.62 -6.62 47.70
C MET A 1 -38.57 -7.02 46.68
N ARG A 2 -38.51 -6.34 45.53
CA ARG A 2 -37.58 -6.65 44.42
C ARG A 2 -36.15 -6.47 44.91
N HIS A 3 -35.31 -7.49 44.78
CA HIS A 3 -33.93 -7.51 45.28
C HIS A 3 -33.04 -6.54 44.48
N PRO A 4 -32.70 -5.35 45.02
CA PRO A 4 -31.98 -4.31 44.27
C PRO A 4 -30.52 -4.72 43.95
N ARG A 5 -29.97 -5.68 44.70
CA ARG A 5 -28.60 -6.18 44.54
C ARG A 5 -28.36 -6.87 43.20
N HIS A 6 -29.32 -7.68 42.73
CA HIS A 6 -29.18 -8.36 41.44
C HIS A 6 -29.30 -7.38 40.28
N LEU A 7 -30.10 -6.33 40.45
CA LEU A 7 -30.28 -5.27 39.46
C LEU A 7 -29.00 -4.43 39.34
N VAL A 8 -28.36 -4.09 40.45
CA VAL A 8 -27.05 -3.42 40.45
C VAL A 8 -25.96 -4.29 39.82
N LEU A 9 -25.90 -5.59 40.14
CA LEU A 9 -24.93 -6.50 39.52
C LEU A 9 -25.15 -6.64 38.02
N ALA A 10 -26.40 -6.76 37.58
CA ALA A 10 -26.75 -6.79 36.16
C ALA A 10 -26.34 -5.50 35.45
N LEU A 11 -26.56 -4.34 36.07
CA LEU A 11 -26.13 -3.04 35.53
C LEU A 11 -24.61 -2.92 35.44
N ILE A 12 -23.87 -3.39 36.44
CA ILE A 12 -22.39 -3.40 36.41
C ILE A 12 -21.88 -4.32 35.30
N ALA A 13 -22.43 -5.53 35.18
CA ALA A 13 -22.06 -6.46 34.13
C ALA A 13 -22.39 -5.89 32.73
N ALA A 14 -23.57 -5.29 32.57
CA ALA A 14 -23.95 -4.61 31.33
C ALA A 14 -23.02 -3.44 31.01
N LEU A 15 -22.61 -2.66 32.02
CA LEU A 15 -21.70 -1.53 31.83
C LEU A 15 -20.31 -2.00 31.38
N ILE A 16 -19.75 -3.02 32.03
CA ILE A 16 -18.45 -3.59 31.67
C ILE A 16 -18.51 -4.20 30.27
N GLY A 17 -19.54 -5.01 29.98
CA GLY A 17 -19.72 -5.64 28.68
C GLY A 17 -19.86 -4.63 27.54
N SER A 18 -20.66 -3.58 27.76
CA SER A 18 -20.85 -2.52 26.76
C SER A 18 -19.55 -1.77 26.48
N ASN A 19 -18.77 -1.44 27.50
CA ASN A 19 -17.49 -0.74 27.33
C ASN A 19 -16.43 -1.63 26.67
N ALA A 20 -16.34 -2.90 27.06
CA ALA A 20 -15.41 -3.85 26.43
C ALA A 20 -15.74 -4.05 24.95
N TRP A 21 -17.02 -4.11 24.60
CA TRP A 21 -17.49 -4.19 23.21
C TRP A 21 -17.06 -2.97 22.38
N TRP A 22 -17.28 -1.76 22.89
CA TRP A 22 -16.84 -0.53 22.21
C TRP A 22 -15.32 -0.45 22.08
N ALA A 23 -14.57 -0.85 23.10
CA ALA A 23 -13.11 -0.88 23.06
C ALA A 23 -12.60 -1.85 21.99
N TYR A 24 -13.17 -3.04 21.90
CA TYR A 24 -12.83 -4.02 20.87
C TYR A 24 -13.12 -3.49 19.46
N GLN A 25 -14.33 -2.95 19.23
CA GLN A 25 -14.72 -2.36 17.95
C GLN A 25 -13.81 -1.18 17.54
N ALA A 26 -13.37 -0.36 18.51
CA ALA A 26 -12.48 0.75 18.23
C ALA A 26 -11.07 0.28 17.80
N ILE A 27 -10.55 -0.78 18.43
CA ILE A 27 -9.27 -1.39 18.04
C ILE A 27 -9.36 -1.98 16.63
N ASP A 28 -10.40 -2.76 16.35
CA ASP A 28 -10.60 -3.40 15.05
C ASP A 28 -10.76 -2.36 13.92
N ALA A 29 -11.54 -1.30 14.16
CA ALA A 29 -11.68 -0.19 13.24
C ALA A 29 -10.36 0.56 13.02
N GLY A 30 -9.54 0.72 14.07
CA GLY A 30 -8.22 1.33 13.99
C GLY A 30 -7.27 0.53 13.10
N ILE A 31 -7.20 -0.79 13.32
CA ILE A 31 -6.38 -1.71 12.53
C ILE A 31 -6.81 -1.66 11.06
N THR A 32 -8.11 -1.84 10.80
CA THR A 32 -8.67 -1.82 9.44
C THR A 32 -8.34 -0.50 8.72
N ARG A 33 -8.45 0.62 9.44
CA ARG A 33 -8.12 1.93 8.89
C ARG A 33 -6.64 2.06 8.55
N SER A 34 -5.74 1.62 9.41
CA SER A 34 -4.30 1.66 9.15
C SER A 34 -3.93 0.84 7.91
N TYR A 35 -4.46 -0.38 7.76
CA TYR A 35 -4.24 -1.19 6.56
C TYR A 35 -4.84 -0.54 5.30
N ALA A 36 -6.03 0.02 5.39
CA ALA A 36 -6.67 0.72 4.28
C ALA A 36 -5.87 1.96 3.84
N GLU A 37 -5.31 2.70 4.79
CA GLU A 37 -4.47 3.87 4.50
C GLU A 37 -3.15 3.48 3.82
N ILE A 38 -2.48 2.42 4.28
CA ILE A 38 -1.26 1.89 3.65
C ILE A 38 -1.54 1.42 2.22
N SER A 39 -2.56 0.56 2.04
CA SER A 39 -2.91 0.05 0.71
C SER A 39 -3.31 1.18 -0.26
N ALA A 40 -4.03 2.19 0.22
CA ALA A 40 -4.38 3.36 -0.57
C ALA A 40 -3.15 4.18 -0.97
N ALA A 41 -2.16 4.32 -0.08
CA ALA A 41 -0.91 5.02 -0.37
C ALA A 41 -0.09 4.27 -1.44
N GLU A 42 0.08 2.96 -1.28
CA GLU A 42 0.78 2.10 -2.25
C GLU A 42 0.11 2.13 -3.63
N THR A 43 -1.21 2.00 -3.68
CA THR A 43 -1.98 2.05 -4.93
C THR A 43 -1.83 3.41 -5.61
N ARG A 44 -1.90 4.51 -4.86
CA ARG A 44 -1.70 5.86 -5.42
C ARG A 44 -0.30 6.03 -5.99
N GLN A 45 0.71 5.48 -5.32
CA GLN A 45 2.09 5.50 -5.78
C GLN A 45 2.26 4.73 -7.08
N ALA A 46 1.83 3.46 -7.13
CA ALA A 46 1.91 2.62 -8.32
C ALA A 46 1.17 3.25 -9.52
N LEU A 47 -0.01 3.82 -9.28
CA LEU A 47 -0.79 4.54 -10.29
C LEU A 47 -0.04 5.77 -10.82
N ALA A 48 0.57 6.56 -9.93
CA ALA A 48 1.33 7.75 -10.33
C ALA A 48 2.55 7.38 -11.19
N GLN A 49 3.29 6.34 -10.81
CA GLN A 49 4.43 5.83 -11.56
C GLN A 49 4.01 5.27 -12.92
N THR A 50 2.94 4.47 -12.96
CA THR A 50 2.40 3.92 -14.21
C THR A 50 1.94 5.03 -15.15
N ARG A 51 1.27 6.06 -14.62
CA ARG A 51 0.85 7.23 -15.41
C ARG A 51 2.03 8.01 -15.98
N ALA A 52 3.12 8.15 -15.22
CA ALA A 52 4.34 8.80 -15.69
C ALA A 52 4.99 7.99 -16.82
N LEU A 53 5.09 6.67 -16.66
CA LEU A 53 5.59 5.75 -17.69
C LEU A 53 4.77 5.82 -18.98
N VAL A 54 3.44 5.69 -18.89
CA VAL A 54 2.54 5.77 -20.05
C VAL A 54 2.68 7.11 -20.76
N ARG A 55 2.82 8.23 -20.03
CA ARG A 55 3.06 9.55 -20.64
C ARG A 55 4.40 9.61 -21.38
N THR A 56 5.46 9.02 -20.84
CA THR A 56 6.77 8.98 -21.47
C THR A 56 6.79 8.11 -22.72
N MET A 57 6.13 6.95 -22.65
CA MET A 57 5.94 6.06 -23.81
C MET A 57 5.08 6.72 -24.89
N ALA A 58 4.00 7.42 -24.51
CA ALA A 58 3.15 8.15 -25.45
C ALA A 58 3.89 9.29 -26.18
N LYS A 59 4.98 9.83 -25.59
CA LYS A 59 5.89 10.79 -26.23
C LYS A 59 6.93 10.12 -27.15
N GLY A 60 6.87 8.80 -27.34
CA GLY A 60 7.78 8.03 -28.18
C GLY A 60 9.12 7.68 -27.53
N SER A 61 9.26 7.88 -26.21
CA SER A 61 10.49 7.55 -25.48
C SER A 61 10.37 6.19 -24.81
N TYR A 62 11.13 5.21 -25.32
CA TYR A 62 11.15 3.82 -24.82
C TYR A 62 12.53 3.42 -24.27
N THR A 63 13.45 4.37 -24.13
CA THR A 63 14.79 4.10 -23.64
C THR A 63 14.79 3.80 -22.15
N ARG A 64 15.70 2.91 -21.73
CA ARG A 64 15.90 2.54 -20.32
C ARG A 64 16.00 3.76 -19.40
N GLN A 65 16.83 4.74 -19.75
CA GLN A 65 16.99 5.97 -18.95
C GLN A 65 15.71 6.79 -18.85
N ALA A 66 15.00 7.03 -19.96
CA ALA A 66 13.78 7.84 -19.95
C ALA A 66 12.67 7.20 -19.09
N LEU A 67 12.56 5.87 -19.14
CA LEU A 67 11.55 5.14 -18.38
C LEU A 67 11.92 5.02 -16.88
N ILE A 68 13.20 4.85 -16.56
CA ILE A 68 13.67 4.88 -15.17
C ILE A 68 13.41 6.25 -14.55
N GLU A 69 13.78 7.34 -15.24
CA GLU A 69 13.52 8.70 -14.76
C GLU A 69 12.02 8.99 -14.61
N ALA A 70 11.20 8.53 -15.55
CA ALA A 70 9.75 8.67 -15.48
C ALA A 70 9.14 7.91 -14.28
N ALA A 71 9.60 6.69 -14.01
CA ALA A 71 9.15 5.90 -12.86
C ALA A 71 9.65 6.46 -11.52
N ARG A 72 10.80 7.15 -11.51
CA ARG A 72 11.39 7.77 -10.32
C ARG A 72 10.74 9.10 -9.95
N GLN A 73 10.23 9.85 -10.92
CA GLN A 73 9.66 11.18 -10.68
C GLN A 73 8.60 11.25 -9.56
N PRO A 74 7.66 10.27 -9.43
CA PRO A 74 6.68 10.28 -8.35
C PRO A 74 7.22 9.77 -7.00
N VAL A 75 8.42 9.16 -7.00
CA VAL A 75 9.03 8.51 -5.83
C VAL A 75 10.55 8.79 -5.81
N PRO A 76 10.98 10.05 -5.66
CA PRO A 76 12.37 10.46 -5.87
C PRO A 76 13.35 9.82 -4.88
N GLU A 77 12.86 9.48 -3.68
CA GLU A 77 13.59 8.81 -2.60
C GLU A 77 13.89 7.33 -2.90
N SER A 78 13.18 6.71 -3.85
CA SER A 78 13.42 5.32 -4.24
C SER A 78 14.56 5.22 -5.23
N GLU A 79 15.68 4.62 -4.81
CA GLU A 79 16.80 4.32 -5.68
C GLU A 79 16.48 3.11 -6.58
N PRO A 80 16.78 3.18 -7.89
CA PRO A 80 16.63 2.04 -8.78
C PRO A 80 17.58 0.90 -8.39
N PHE A 81 17.06 -0.31 -8.24
CA PHE A 81 17.87 -1.51 -7.99
C PHE A 81 17.52 -2.64 -8.96
N GLU A 82 18.47 -3.52 -9.24
CA GLU A 82 18.22 -4.69 -10.11
C GLU A 82 17.94 -5.95 -9.28
N LYS A 83 16.81 -6.60 -9.58
CA LYS A 83 16.43 -7.89 -8.98
C LYS A 83 15.65 -8.71 -10.02
N GLU A 84 16.00 -9.99 -10.17
CA GLU A 84 15.32 -10.94 -11.07
C GLU A 84 15.23 -10.49 -12.54
N GLY A 85 16.20 -9.68 -12.99
CA GLY A 85 16.23 -9.12 -14.34
C GLY A 85 15.22 -7.98 -14.56
N PHE A 86 14.71 -7.40 -13.49
CA PHE A 86 13.93 -6.16 -13.48
C PHE A 86 14.71 -5.04 -12.79
N VAL A 87 14.53 -3.82 -13.27
CA VAL A 87 14.94 -2.60 -12.60
C VAL A 87 13.76 -2.12 -11.76
N TRP A 88 13.86 -2.26 -10.45
CA TRP A 88 12.83 -1.89 -9.50
C TRP A 88 12.98 -0.44 -9.06
N ILE A 89 11.87 0.29 -9.06
CA ILE A 89 11.79 1.69 -8.61
C ILE A 89 10.52 1.83 -7.80
N GLY A 90 10.65 1.90 -6.48
CA GLY A 90 9.50 1.86 -5.58
C GLY A 90 8.71 0.57 -5.77
N GLN A 91 7.46 0.68 -6.25
CA GLN A 91 6.53 -0.45 -6.40
C GLN A 91 6.52 -1.06 -7.81
N LEU A 92 7.30 -0.54 -8.76
CA LEU A 92 7.29 -1.01 -10.15
C LEU A 92 8.62 -1.65 -10.55
N GLY A 93 8.54 -2.84 -11.15
CA GLY A 93 9.66 -3.51 -11.81
C GLY A 93 9.64 -3.29 -13.32
N LEU A 94 10.69 -2.72 -13.89
CA LEU A 94 10.82 -2.50 -15.34
C LEU A 94 11.76 -3.54 -15.95
N LYS A 95 11.28 -4.31 -16.94
CA LYS A 95 12.13 -5.24 -17.69
C LYS A 95 12.54 -4.65 -19.03
N PHE A 96 13.83 -4.76 -19.32
CA PHE A 96 14.43 -4.33 -20.58
C PHE A 96 15.05 -5.54 -21.30
N ASP A 97 15.14 -5.48 -22.62
CA ASP A 97 15.90 -6.43 -23.42
C ASP A 97 17.41 -6.10 -23.42
N ALA A 98 18.21 -6.93 -24.08
CA ALA A 98 19.66 -6.70 -24.21
C ALA A 98 20.01 -5.43 -25.02
N ALA A 99 19.07 -4.91 -25.82
CA ALA A 99 19.22 -3.67 -26.56
C ALA A 99 18.79 -2.43 -25.74
N GLY A 100 18.29 -2.61 -24.51
CA GLY A 100 17.81 -1.54 -23.64
C GLY A 100 16.39 -1.04 -23.96
N THR A 101 15.63 -1.80 -24.75
CA THR A 101 14.23 -1.54 -25.08
C THR A 101 13.33 -2.09 -23.99
N PHE A 102 12.29 -1.34 -23.63
CA PHE A 102 11.29 -1.79 -22.67
C PHE A 102 10.51 -3.01 -23.19
N LEU A 103 10.42 -4.05 -22.37
CA LEU A 103 9.69 -5.28 -22.67
C LEU A 103 8.35 -5.34 -21.93
N ARG A 104 8.39 -5.22 -20.60
CA ARG A 104 7.22 -5.36 -19.75
C ARG A 104 7.43 -4.72 -18.38
N LEU A 105 6.33 -4.40 -17.73
CA LEU A 105 6.29 -4.03 -16.31
C LEU A 105 5.95 -5.25 -15.44
N ASN A 106 6.42 -5.24 -14.20
CA ASN A 106 5.93 -6.10 -13.12
C ASN A 106 5.32 -5.19 -12.04
N GLU A 107 4.10 -5.54 -11.61
CA GLU A 107 3.34 -4.87 -10.54
C GLU A 107 3.40 -5.64 -9.22
N GLU A 108 4.01 -6.83 -9.18
CA GLU A 108 4.26 -7.54 -7.92
C GLU A 108 5.24 -6.71 -7.10
N ALA A 109 4.72 -5.93 -6.14
CA ALA A 109 5.51 -5.38 -5.06
C ALA A 109 6.42 -6.50 -4.54
N ASP A 110 7.73 -6.30 -4.58
CA ASP A 110 8.66 -7.23 -3.93
C ASP A 110 8.15 -7.41 -2.50
N GLU A 111 7.78 -8.64 -2.11
CA GLU A 111 7.35 -9.05 -0.76
C GLU A 111 8.42 -8.76 0.32
N ARG A 112 9.46 -7.98 0.00
CA ARG A 112 10.41 -7.40 0.92
C ARG A 112 9.88 -6.09 1.49
N LEU A 113 8.99 -6.20 2.46
CA LEU A 113 9.13 -5.50 3.74
C LEU A 113 8.77 -6.51 4.85
N PRO A 114 9.51 -6.55 5.98
CA PRO A 114 9.08 -7.29 7.16
C PRO A 114 7.73 -6.79 7.70
#